data_AF-A0A7R8VUH9-F1
#
_entry.id   AF-A0A7R8VUH9-F1
#
_cell.length_a   1.000
_cell.length_b   1.000
_cell.length_c   1.000
_cell.angle_alpha   90.00
_cell.angle_beta   90.00
_cell.angle_gamma   90.00
#
_symmetry.space_group_name_H-M   'P 1'
#
loop_
_entity.id
_entity.type
_entity.pdbx_description
1 polymer ?
#
loop_
_entity_poly.entity_id
_entity_poly.type
_entity_poly.pdbx_seq_one_letter_code
_entity_poly.pdbx_strand_id
1 'polypeptide(L)'
;MILNYRRRGRTSNHGLLVTKRRSDRISVSVTFHDNTPRSAVDDTIADKFSRAVRITLPQMATVTRDVRNTKKMSLWVDKYRPNSLSKLDFHKQQAHQLKNIIQQGDFPHLLMFGPPGSGKKTRVICLLRELYGAGAERLRMENTSFTTPSNKKVELMIVSSNYHLEVNPSDVGIYDRVVIQDLLKTVAQTHQLDASGQREFKVVVLTSADRLSKDAQHALRRTMEKYMATCRLILIANSASRVIAPIRSRCLGIRVPAPTPEEIATIVTAVGKKEGISVPPELAIRLAELSNRNLRLALLSLQAARVQQ
;
A
#
# COMPACT_ATOMS: atom_id res chain seq x y z
N MET A 1 3.88 -11.71 31.73
CA MET A 1 3.85 -13.17 31.92
C MET A 1 4.86 -13.75 30.94
N ILE A 2 6.03 -14.13 31.44
CA ILE A 2 7.13 -14.68 30.61
C ILE A 2 6.88 -16.18 30.50
N LEU A 3 6.45 -16.64 29.33
CA LEU A 3 6.43 -18.06 29.01
C LEU A 3 7.82 -18.45 28.50
N ASN A 4 8.64 -18.98 29.40
CA ASN A 4 9.88 -19.64 29.03
C ASN A 4 9.55 -21.04 28.52
N TYR A 5 9.80 -21.29 27.23
CA TYR A 5 9.87 -22.64 26.69
C TYR A 5 11.32 -22.93 26.29
N ARG A 6 11.99 -23.78 27.07
CA ARG A 6 13.39 -24.18 26.86
C ARG A 6 13.41 -25.48 26.05
N ARG A 7 13.85 -25.42 24.79
CA ARG A 7 14.49 -26.56 24.11
C ARG A 7 15.73 -26.10 23.34
N ARG A 8 16.82 -26.85 23.55
CA ARG A 8 18.20 -26.60 23.13
C ARG A 8 18.34 -26.51 21.60
N GLY A 9 19.16 -25.57 21.13
CA GLY A 9 19.70 -25.53 19.77
C GLY A 9 19.78 -24.10 19.22
N ARG A 10 21.01 -23.59 19.05
CA ARG A 10 21.43 -22.25 18.53
C ARG A 10 20.38 -21.52 17.65
N THR A 11 19.93 -20.34 18.09
CA THR A 11 19.43 -19.25 17.20
C THR A 11 19.57 -17.88 17.88
N SER A 12 19.91 -16.87 17.08
CA SER A 12 20.02 -15.45 17.44
C SER A 12 18.67 -14.90 17.94
N ASN A 13 18.64 -14.33 19.15
CA ASN A 13 17.43 -13.78 19.76
C ASN A 13 17.21 -12.31 19.35
N HIS A 14 16.22 -12.06 18.48
CA HIS A 14 15.59 -10.75 18.36
C HIS A 14 14.21 -10.83 19.04
N GLY A 15 14.10 -10.28 20.26
CA GLY A 15 12.86 -10.29 21.04
C GLY A 15 12.22 -8.90 21.10
N LEU A 16 10.96 -8.81 20.66
CA LEU A 16 10.10 -7.63 20.84
C LEU A 16 9.33 -7.81 22.17
N LEU A 17 9.63 -6.99 23.19
CA LEU A 17 8.91 -7.02 24.46
C LEU A 17 7.84 -5.92 24.49
N VAL A 18 6.57 -6.31 24.58
CA VAL A 18 5.44 -5.38 24.73
C VAL A 18 4.83 -5.57 26.12
N THR A 19 4.96 -4.58 26.99
CA THR A 19 4.33 -4.61 28.33
C THR A 19 3.20 -3.59 28.40
N LYS A 20 1.98 -4.06 28.70
CA LYS A 20 0.80 -3.22 28.92
C LYS A 20 0.61 -2.98 30.44
N ARG A 21 0.61 -1.73 30.89
CA ARG A 21 0.14 -1.36 32.25
C ARG A 21 -1.21 -0.64 32.18
N ARG A 22 -2.02 -0.85 33.22
CA ARG A 22 -3.38 -0.30 33.42
C ARG A 22 -3.33 1.24 33.54
N SER A 23 -3.34 1.93 32.40
CA SER A 23 -3.80 3.31 32.20
C SER A 23 -3.52 3.66 30.74
N ASP A 24 -4.58 3.76 29.91
CA ASP A 24 -4.73 4.13 28.49
C ASP A 24 -3.54 4.67 27.64
N ARG A 25 -2.34 4.09 27.75
CA ARG A 25 -1.21 4.34 26.85
C ARG A 25 -0.47 3.05 26.57
N ILE A 26 -0.39 2.68 25.29
CA ILE A 26 0.49 1.61 24.80
C ILE A 26 1.82 2.28 24.42
N SER A 27 2.88 2.00 25.18
CA SER A 27 4.24 2.33 24.79
C SER A 27 4.91 1.10 24.17
N VAL A 28 5.53 1.28 23.01
CA VAL A 28 6.37 0.27 22.35
C VAL A 28 7.79 0.80 22.34
N SER A 29 8.68 0.16 23.09
CA SER A 29 10.12 0.43 23.06
C SER A 29 10.83 -0.68 22.29
N VAL A 30 11.65 -0.29 21.32
CA VAL A 30 12.53 -1.20 20.58
C VAL A 30 13.96 -0.89 21.01
N THR A 31 14.64 -1.87 21.58
CA THR A 31 16.06 -1.78 21.98
C THR A 31 16.89 -2.63 21.03
N PHE A 32 17.94 -2.04 20.46
CA PHE A 32 18.97 -2.75 19.70
C PHE A 32 20.23 -2.85 20.57
N HIS A 33 20.91 -4.00 20.54
CA HIS A 33 22.25 -4.16 21.08
C HIS A 33 23.14 -4.52 19.91
N ASP A 34 23.96 -3.57 19.46
CA ASP A 34 25.08 -3.84 18.55
C ASP A 34 26.38 -3.39 19.21
N ASN A 35 27.33 -4.31 19.26
CA ASN A 35 28.60 -4.22 19.96
C ASN A 35 29.72 -4.05 18.91
N THR A 36 29.97 -2.82 18.46
CA THR A 36 31.15 -2.44 17.66
C THR A 36 31.58 -1.01 18.01
N PRO A 37 32.89 -0.70 18.10
CA PRO A 37 33.37 0.59 18.62
C PRO A 37 33.17 1.71 17.59
N ARG A 38 32.47 2.79 17.97
CA ARG A 38 32.13 3.96 17.15
C ARG A 38 32.98 5.18 17.54
N SER A 39 33.28 6.03 16.55
CA SER A 39 34.02 7.28 16.72
C SER A 39 33.12 8.39 17.28
N ALA A 40 33.68 9.26 18.11
CA ALA A 40 32.98 10.25 18.95
C ALA A 40 32.11 11.31 18.21
N VAL A 41 32.24 11.42 16.87
CA VAL A 41 31.47 12.37 16.05
C VAL A 41 30.05 11.83 15.76
N ASP A 42 29.87 10.51 15.68
CA ASP A 42 28.57 9.87 15.43
C ASP A 42 27.65 9.95 16.66
N ASP A 43 28.20 9.90 17.88
CA ASP A 43 27.40 9.93 19.10
C ASP A 43 26.73 11.29 19.35
N THR A 44 27.38 12.40 18.96
CA THR A 44 26.80 13.74 19.20
C THR A 44 25.62 14.04 18.27
N ILE A 45 25.63 13.48 17.05
CA ILE A 45 24.55 13.65 16.06
C ILE A 45 23.45 12.62 16.29
N ALA A 46 23.81 11.37 16.62
CA ALA A 46 22.86 10.34 17.01
C ALA A 46 22.14 10.69 18.31
N ASP A 47 22.80 11.33 19.28
CA ASP A 47 22.16 11.78 20.52
C ASP A 47 21.30 13.04 20.33
N LYS A 48 21.65 13.93 19.38
CA LYS A 48 20.76 15.01 18.94
C LYS A 48 19.52 14.47 18.21
N PHE A 49 19.66 13.44 17.37
CA PHE A 49 18.54 12.77 16.69
C PHE A 49 17.69 11.94 17.67
N SER A 50 18.31 11.25 18.62
CA SER A 50 17.60 10.47 19.65
C SER A 50 16.83 11.38 20.61
N ARG A 51 17.37 12.56 20.96
CA ARG A 51 16.68 13.61 21.72
C ARG A 51 15.55 14.26 20.91
N ALA A 52 15.74 14.50 19.61
CA ALA A 52 14.67 14.99 18.73
C ALA A 52 13.51 13.98 18.58
N VAL A 53 13.81 12.68 18.59
CA VAL A 53 12.80 11.61 18.52
C VAL A 53 12.17 11.29 19.89
N ARG A 54 12.87 11.53 21.02
CA ARG A 54 12.35 11.30 22.38
C ARG A 54 11.53 12.46 22.95
N ILE A 55 11.70 13.69 22.46
CA ILE A 55 10.95 14.87 22.93
C ILE A 55 9.86 15.19 21.90
N THR A 56 8.80 14.38 21.80
CA THR A 56 7.46 14.80 21.30
C THR A 56 6.44 13.65 21.41
N LEU A 57 6.21 13.20 22.63
CA LEU A 57 4.98 12.50 23.03
C LEU A 57 4.51 13.19 24.31
N PRO A 58 3.99 14.43 24.25
CA PRO A 58 2.54 14.59 24.13
C PRO A 58 2.09 15.96 23.52
N GLN A 59 1.83 16.05 22.22
CA GLN A 59 1.04 17.17 21.65
C GLN A 59 0.13 16.72 20.47
N MET A 60 -0.34 15.48 20.48
CA MET A 60 -1.43 15.04 19.58
C MET A 60 -2.83 15.22 20.19
N ALA A 61 -2.96 15.99 21.27
CA ALA A 61 -4.19 16.11 22.05
C ALA A 61 -4.68 17.57 22.20
N THR A 62 -4.54 18.42 21.18
CA THR A 62 -5.26 19.70 21.08
C THR A 62 -5.13 20.29 19.68
N VAL A 63 -5.81 19.70 18.69
CA VAL A 63 -6.08 20.39 17.41
C VAL A 63 -7.57 20.24 17.11
N THR A 64 -8.37 20.87 17.96
CA THR A 64 -9.75 21.26 17.64
C THR A 64 -9.80 22.77 17.73
N ARG A 65 -9.88 23.43 16.57
CA ARG A 65 -10.14 24.85 16.27
C ARG A 65 -9.07 25.44 15.36
N ASP A 66 -9.23 25.23 14.05
CA ASP A 66 -9.35 26.35 13.12
C ASP A 66 -9.82 25.84 11.75
N VAL A 67 -11.14 25.89 11.58
CA VAL A 67 -11.82 25.63 10.31
C VAL A 67 -11.88 26.99 9.61
N ARG A 68 -10.94 27.26 8.69
CA ARG A 68 -11.03 28.19 7.53
C ARG A 68 -9.65 28.71 7.07
N ASN A 69 -8.73 27.84 6.61
CA ASN A 69 -7.78 28.17 5.52
C ASN A 69 -6.97 26.94 5.04
N THR A 70 -7.62 25.87 4.57
CA THR A 70 -6.90 24.70 4.05
C THR A 70 -6.61 24.85 2.56
N LYS A 71 -5.55 25.58 2.22
CA LYS A 71 -4.80 25.27 0.99
C LYS A 71 -4.36 23.82 1.14
N LYS A 72 -5.09 22.90 0.50
CA LYS A 72 -5.00 21.44 0.65
C LYS A 72 -3.52 21.02 0.69
N MET A 73 -2.99 20.77 1.88
CA MET A 73 -1.62 20.28 2.11
C MET A 73 -1.55 18.83 1.63
N SER A 74 -1.53 18.65 0.31
CA SER A 74 -1.39 17.33 -0.32
C SER A 74 -0.06 16.72 0.12
N LEU A 75 -0.10 15.46 0.59
CA LEU A 75 1.10 14.69 0.88
C LEU A 75 1.95 14.58 -0.38
N TRP A 76 3.27 14.76 -0.25
CA TRP A 76 4.19 14.67 -1.41
C TRP A 76 4.13 13.29 -2.08
N VAL A 77 3.86 12.25 -1.29
CA VAL A 77 3.62 10.89 -1.77
C VAL A 77 2.49 10.82 -2.81
N ASP A 78 1.43 11.60 -2.64
CA ASP A 78 0.29 11.60 -3.55
C ASP A 78 0.47 12.63 -4.67
N LYS A 79 1.06 13.80 -4.35
CA LYS A 79 1.35 14.88 -5.32
C LYS A 79 2.32 14.44 -6.42
N TYR A 80 3.38 13.72 -6.05
CA TYR A 80 4.43 13.28 -6.98
C TYR A 80 4.23 11.84 -7.47
N ARG A 81 3.08 11.23 -7.17
CA ARG A 81 2.77 9.88 -7.66
C ARG A 81 2.73 9.88 -9.20
N PRO A 82 3.50 9.01 -9.88
CA PRO A 82 3.39 8.83 -11.32
C PRO A 82 1.96 8.52 -11.75
N ASN A 83 1.55 9.16 -12.83
CA ASN A 83 0.19 9.06 -13.38
C ASN A 83 0.16 8.35 -14.74
N SER A 84 1.28 7.82 -15.22
CA SER A 84 1.37 7.07 -16.49
C SER A 84 2.47 6.01 -16.39
N LEU A 85 2.33 4.90 -17.12
CA LEU A 85 3.34 3.82 -17.11
C LEU A 85 4.70 4.30 -17.63
N SER A 86 4.72 5.24 -18.57
CA SER A 86 5.95 5.85 -19.12
C SER A 86 6.69 6.74 -18.12
N LYS A 87 5.99 7.28 -17.11
CA LYS A 87 6.55 8.17 -16.08
C LYS A 87 6.96 7.43 -14.81
N LEU A 88 7.01 6.09 -14.84
CA LEU A 88 7.48 5.31 -13.70
C LEU A 88 8.99 5.51 -13.52
N ASP A 89 9.37 5.86 -12.29
CA ASP A 89 10.76 6.18 -11.95
C ASP A 89 11.69 4.95 -11.99
N PHE A 90 11.16 3.75 -11.80
CA PHE A 90 11.92 2.49 -11.70
C PHE A 90 11.21 1.28 -12.32
N HIS A 91 11.98 0.21 -12.60
CA HIS A 91 11.56 -1.02 -13.33
C HIS A 91 10.82 -0.73 -14.65
N LYS A 92 11.46 0.01 -15.55
CA LYS A 92 10.91 0.40 -16.86
C LYS A 92 10.55 -0.81 -17.73
N GLN A 93 11.35 -1.88 -17.68
CA GLN A 93 11.07 -3.12 -18.42
C GLN A 93 9.72 -3.74 -18.04
N GLN A 94 9.40 -3.78 -16.74
CA GLN A 94 8.09 -4.26 -16.27
C GLN A 94 6.94 -3.35 -16.74
N ALA A 95 7.18 -2.04 -16.83
CA ALA A 95 6.19 -1.10 -17.35
C ALA A 95 5.89 -1.35 -18.84
N HIS A 96 6.92 -1.68 -19.64
CA HIS A 96 6.75 -2.08 -21.03
C HIS A 96 5.97 -3.39 -21.16
N GLN A 97 6.27 -4.39 -20.33
CA GLN A 97 5.51 -5.66 -20.31
C GLN A 97 4.02 -5.43 -20.00
N LEU A 98 3.73 -4.59 -18.99
CA LEU A 98 2.35 -4.20 -18.65
C LEU A 98 1.64 -3.51 -19.82
N LYS A 99 2.35 -2.65 -20.56
CA LYS A 99 1.81 -1.98 -21.74
C LYS A 99 1.48 -2.96 -22.85
N ASN A 100 2.36 -3.93 -23.10
CA ASN A 100 2.14 -4.96 -24.11
C ASN A 100 0.91 -5.82 -23.79
N ILE A 101 0.70 -6.17 -22.52
CA ILE A 101 -0.50 -6.92 -22.06
C ILE A 101 -1.78 -6.15 -22.37
N ILE A 102 -1.81 -4.83 -22.20
CA ILE A 102 -2.97 -4.01 -22.54
C ILE A 102 -3.22 -4.01 -24.05
N GLN A 103 -2.16 -3.87 -24.84
CA GLN A 103 -2.24 -3.79 -26.31
C GLN A 103 -2.72 -5.10 -26.96
N GLN A 104 -2.43 -6.25 -26.35
CA GLN A 104 -2.83 -7.57 -26.85
C GLN A 104 -4.35 -7.85 -26.78
N GLY A 105 -5.15 -6.97 -26.16
CA GLY A 105 -6.61 -7.07 -26.17
C GLY A 105 -7.19 -8.00 -25.08
N ASP A 106 -6.53 -9.11 -24.77
CA ASP A 106 -6.96 -10.00 -23.68
C ASP A 106 -6.25 -9.66 -22.36
N PHE A 107 -7.00 -9.09 -21.42
CA PHE A 107 -6.46 -8.58 -20.15
C PHE A 107 -6.63 -9.58 -18.99
N PRO A 108 -5.66 -10.45 -18.67
CA PRO A 108 -5.85 -11.49 -17.67
C PRO A 108 -6.07 -10.91 -16.26
N HIS A 109 -6.55 -11.74 -15.33
CA HIS A 109 -6.51 -11.38 -13.92
C HIS A 109 -5.06 -11.16 -13.48
N LEU A 110 -4.79 -10.10 -12.73
CA LEU A 110 -3.44 -9.76 -12.30
C LEU A 110 -3.26 -9.97 -10.80
N LEU A 111 -2.10 -10.49 -10.41
CA LEU A 111 -1.66 -10.56 -9.02
C LEU A 111 -0.37 -9.77 -8.87
N MET A 112 -0.45 -8.55 -8.34
CA MET A 112 0.72 -7.74 -8.03
C MET A 112 1.20 -8.01 -6.61
N PHE A 113 2.44 -8.46 -6.47
CA PHE A 113 3.03 -8.76 -5.16
C PHE A 113 4.44 -8.21 -4.99
N GLY A 114 4.82 -7.93 -3.75
CA GLY A 114 6.12 -7.34 -3.40
C GLY A 114 6.10 -6.58 -2.07
N PRO A 115 7.24 -6.05 -1.62
CA PRO A 115 7.33 -5.33 -0.35
C PRO A 115 6.44 -4.07 -0.29
N PRO A 116 6.07 -3.60 0.91
CA PRO A 116 5.32 -2.35 1.06
C PRO A 116 6.14 -1.17 0.52
N GLY A 117 5.46 -0.19 -0.08
CA GLY A 117 6.14 0.99 -0.62
C GLY A 117 6.85 0.80 -1.97
N SER A 118 6.81 -0.38 -2.59
CA SER A 118 7.41 -0.62 -3.92
C SER A 118 6.62 -0.06 -5.11
N GLY A 119 5.52 0.68 -4.87
CA GLY A 119 4.72 1.29 -5.94
C GLY A 119 3.69 0.36 -6.59
N LYS A 120 3.32 -0.77 -5.96
CA LYS A 120 2.27 -1.69 -6.47
C LYS A 120 0.97 -0.95 -6.85
N LYS A 121 0.40 -0.20 -5.91
CA LYS A 121 -0.83 0.58 -6.13
C LYS A 121 -0.66 1.63 -7.22
N THR A 122 0.49 2.31 -7.26
CA THR A 122 0.82 3.28 -8.31
C THR A 122 0.80 2.64 -9.70
N ARG A 123 1.37 1.45 -9.86
CA ARG A 123 1.35 0.71 -11.13
C ARG A 123 -0.06 0.32 -11.54
N VAL A 124 -0.89 -0.14 -10.61
CA VAL A 124 -2.31 -0.45 -10.89
C VAL A 124 -3.06 0.79 -11.37
N ILE A 125 -2.87 1.94 -10.73
CA ILE A 125 -3.50 3.20 -11.15
C ILE A 125 -3.04 3.61 -12.56
N CYS A 126 -1.74 3.52 -12.83
CA CYS A 126 -1.19 3.79 -14.16
C CYS A 126 -1.76 2.84 -15.22
N LEU A 127 -1.92 1.57 -14.87
CA LEU A 127 -2.49 0.54 -15.74
C LEU A 127 -3.97 0.82 -16.06
N LEU A 128 -4.76 1.19 -15.04
CA LEU A 128 -6.16 1.54 -15.21
C LEU A 128 -6.35 2.78 -16.09
N ARG A 129 -5.48 3.78 -15.94
CA ARG A 129 -5.47 4.95 -16.80
C ARG A 129 -5.10 4.60 -18.25
N GLU A 130 -4.14 3.71 -18.46
CA GLU A 130 -3.78 3.28 -19.81
C GLU A 130 -4.91 2.44 -20.46
N LEU A 131 -5.70 1.73 -19.64
CA LEU A 131 -6.80 0.88 -20.10
C LEU A 131 -8.09 1.66 -20.44
N TYR A 132 -8.46 2.65 -19.62
CA TYR A 132 -9.74 3.38 -19.71
C TYR A 132 -9.57 4.90 -19.92
N GLY A 133 -8.33 5.36 -20.11
CA GLY A 133 -8.01 6.78 -20.26
C GLY A 133 -8.15 7.60 -18.98
N ALA A 134 -8.23 8.92 -19.13
CA ALA A 134 -8.33 9.88 -18.02
C ALA A 134 -9.64 9.75 -17.22
N GLY A 135 -10.68 9.13 -17.78
CA GLY A 135 -11.95 8.90 -17.09
C GLY A 135 -11.81 8.00 -15.85
N ALA A 136 -10.81 7.12 -15.81
CA ALA A 136 -10.51 6.30 -14.63
C ALA A 136 -10.03 7.12 -13.43
N GLU A 137 -9.50 8.34 -13.62
CA GLU A 137 -9.03 9.15 -12.48
C GLU A 137 -10.18 9.79 -11.70
N ARG A 138 -11.41 9.77 -12.24
CA ARG A 138 -12.62 10.24 -11.57
C ARG A 138 -13.09 9.18 -10.59
N LEU A 139 -12.70 9.34 -9.33
CA LEU A 139 -13.06 8.45 -8.23
C LEU A 139 -14.16 9.07 -7.37
N ARG A 140 -15.11 8.24 -6.93
CA ARG A 140 -16.14 8.55 -5.96
C ARG A 140 -15.96 7.63 -4.75
N MET A 141 -16.17 8.16 -3.56
CA MET A 141 -16.16 7.35 -2.34
C MET A 141 -17.60 7.04 -1.96
N GLU A 142 -17.90 5.76 -1.83
CA GLU A 142 -19.23 5.26 -1.48
C GLU A 142 -19.12 4.37 -0.25
N ASN A 143 -20.00 4.59 0.73
CA ASN A 143 -20.12 3.71 1.89
C ASN A 143 -21.20 2.67 1.57
N THR A 144 -20.79 1.46 1.25
CA THR A 144 -21.72 0.36 0.98
C THR A 144 -21.92 -0.45 2.24
N SER A 145 -23.18 -0.67 2.61
CA SER A 145 -23.54 -1.55 3.72
C SER A 145 -23.84 -2.95 3.19
N PHE A 146 -23.27 -3.95 3.84
CA PHE A 146 -23.49 -5.36 3.57
C PHE A 146 -24.18 -5.99 4.77
N THR A 147 -25.21 -6.80 4.52
CA THR A 147 -25.92 -7.52 5.58
C THR A 147 -25.31 -8.90 5.73
N THR A 148 -24.81 -9.22 6.92
CA THR A 148 -24.27 -10.53 7.22
C THR A 148 -25.39 -11.57 7.41
N PRO A 149 -25.09 -12.88 7.31
CA PRO A 149 -26.06 -13.94 7.63
C PRO A 149 -26.64 -13.85 9.06
N SER A 150 -25.96 -13.13 9.96
CA SER A 150 -26.39 -12.88 11.34
C SER A 150 -27.20 -11.58 11.48
N ASN A 151 -27.74 -11.01 10.39
CA ASN A 151 -28.46 -9.72 10.34
C ASN A 151 -27.69 -8.50 10.85
N LYS A 152 -26.36 -8.61 11.06
CA LYS A 152 -25.52 -7.48 11.38
C LYS A 152 -25.17 -6.73 10.09
N LYS A 153 -25.36 -5.41 10.08
CA LYS A 153 -24.89 -4.54 8.99
C LYS A 153 -23.42 -4.23 9.18
N VAL A 154 -22.66 -4.37 8.10
CA VAL A 154 -21.24 -4.11 8.03
C VAL A 154 -21.02 -3.07 6.94
N GLU A 155 -20.42 -1.95 7.31
CA GLU A 155 -20.14 -0.85 6.38
C GLU A 155 -18.70 -0.97 5.87
N LEU A 156 -18.54 -0.76 4.57
CA LEU A 156 -17.25 -0.77 3.91
C LEU A 156 -17.16 0.44 2.99
N MET A 157 -16.04 1.14 3.09
CA MET A 157 -15.70 2.21 2.16
C MET A 157 -15.21 1.60 0.85
N ILE A 158 -15.86 1.95 -0.23
CA ILE A 158 -15.50 1.56 -1.59
C ILE A 158 -15.13 2.81 -2.37
N VAL A 159 -14.05 2.72 -3.13
CA VAL A 159 -13.66 3.77 -4.07
C VAL A 159 -14.10 3.31 -5.46
N SER A 160 -15.19 3.89 -5.96
CA SER A 160 -15.80 3.54 -7.24
C SER A 160 -15.37 4.52 -8.33
N SER A 161 -15.23 4.02 -9.54
CA SER A 161 -15.18 4.79 -10.78
C SER A 161 -16.18 4.19 -11.77
N ASN A 162 -16.40 4.86 -12.89
CA ASN A 162 -17.25 4.33 -13.96
C ASN A 162 -16.72 2.97 -14.47
N TYR A 163 -15.39 2.82 -14.52
CA TYR A 163 -14.73 1.66 -15.15
C TYR A 163 -14.10 0.66 -14.17
N HIS A 164 -13.88 1.06 -12.92
CA HIS A 164 -13.24 0.19 -11.95
C HIS A 164 -13.73 0.45 -10.53
N LEU A 165 -13.43 -0.48 -9.64
CA LEU A 165 -13.78 -0.39 -8.23
C LEU A 165 -12.56 -0.81 -7.41
N GLU A 166 -12.11 0.04 -6.49
CA GLU A 166 -11.08 -0.28 -5.50
C GLU A 166 -11.72 -0.53 -4.14
N VAL A 167 -11.35 -1.65 -3.52
CA VAL A 167 -11.84 -2.04 -2.21
C VAL A 167 -10.74 -2.72 -1.38
N ASN A 168 -10.80 -2.52 -0.07
CA ASN A 168 -9.99 -3.25 0.90
C ASN A 168 -10.87 -4.19 1.73
N PRO A 169 -11.13 -5.42 1.26
CA PRO A 169 -12.00 -6.35 1.96
C PRO A 169 -11.42 -6.83 3.31
N SER A 170 -10.16 -6.53 3.63
CA SER A 170 -9.59 -6.90 4.94
C SER A 170 -10.09 -6.02 6.09
N ASP A 171 -10.68 -4.85 5.80
CA ASP A 171 -11.17 -3.91 6.82
C ASP A 171 -12.43 -4.43 7.54
N VAL A 172 -13.14 -5.38 6.95
CA VAL A 172 -14.36 -6.02 7.51
C VAL A 172 -14.09 -7.32 8.28
N GLY A 173 -12.81 -7.72 8.40
CA GLY A 173 -12.39 -8.86 9.21
C GLY A 173 -13.02 -10.18 8.79
N ILE A 174 -13.78 -10.81 9.70
CA ILE A 174 -14.35 -12.17 9.52
C ILE A 174 -15.43 -12.22 8.44
N TYR A 175 -16.03 -11.06 8.09
CA TYR A 175 -17.10 -10.97 7.11
C TYR A 175 -16.60 -10.77 5.67
N ASP A 176 -15.28 -10.82 5.46
CA ASP A 176 -14.62 -10.64 4.16
C ASP A 176 -15.18 -11.54 3.06
N ARG A 177 -15.56 -12.78 3.39
CA ARG A 177 -16.19 -13.72 2.45
C ARG A 177 -17.49 -13.19 1.87
N VAL A 178 -18.39 -12.67 2.70
CA VAL A 178 -19.72 -12.21 2.27
C VAL A 178 -19.58 -10.98 1.41
N VAL A 179 -18.74 -10.04 1.86
CA VAL A 179 -18.44 -8.80 1.13
C VAL A 179 -17.90 -9.09 -0.26
N ILE A 180 -16.92 -10.00 -0.42
CA ILE A 180 -16.38 -10.33 -1.75
C ILE A 180 -17.44 -10.91 -2.68
N GLN A 181 -18.30 -11.79 -2.17
CA GLN A 181 -19.33 -12.43 -2.98
C GLN A 181 -20.38 -11.42 -3.47
N ASP A 182 -20.88 -10.58 -2.57
CA ASP A 182 -21.90 -9.59 -2.90
C ASP A 182 -21.33 -8.49 -3.79
N LEU A 183 -20.13 -7.99 -3.48
CA LEU A 183 -19.47 -6.95 -4.26
C LEU A 183 -19.23 -7.39 -5.71
N LEU A 184 -18.70 -8.60 -5.91
CA LEU A 184 -18.47 -9.10 -7.27
C LEU A 184 -19.77 -9.41 -8.00
N LYS A 185 -20.82 -9.85 -7.29
CA LYS A 185 -22.15 -10.05 -7.87
C LYS A 185 -22.75 -8.72 -8.34
N THR A 186 -22.69 -7.67 -7.52
CA THR A 186 -23.17 -6.32 -7.89
C THR A 186 -22.40 -5.77 -9.09
N VAL A 187 -21.07 -5.91 -9.10
CA VAL A 187 -20.24 -5.47 -10.22
C VAL A 187 -20.58 -6.24 -11.50
N ALA A 188 -20.77 -7.55 -11.42
CA ALA A 188 -21.10 -8.38 -12.58
C ALA A 188 -22.50 -8.09 -13.15
N GLN A 189 -23.44 -7.61 -12.32
CA GLN A 189 -24.78 -7.20 -12.75
C GLN A 189 -24.81 -5.79 -13.35
N THR A 190 -23.84 -4.94 -13.00
CA THR A 190 -23.76 -3.57 -13.49
C THR A 190 -23.14 -3.57 -14.89
N HIS A 191 -23.97 -3.73 -15.93
CA HIS A 191 -23.52 -3.57 -17.32
C HIS A 191 -23.09 -2.12 -17.57
N GLN A 192 -21.99 -1.91 -18.29
CA GLN A 192 -21.59 -0.56 -18.73
C GLN A 192 -22.62 -0.05 -19.76
N LEU A 193 -23.13 1.15 -19.53
CA LEU A 193 -24.12 1.81 -20.40
C LEU A 193 -23.47 2.69 -21.48
N ASP A 194 -22.13 2.73 -21.58
CA ASP A 194 -21.43 3.64 -22.48
C ASP A 194 -21.11 2.98 -23.83
N ALA A 195 -21.75 3.47 -24.89
CA ALA A 195 -21.56 3.10 -26.29
C ALA A 195 -20.20 3.55 -26.90
N SER A 196 -19.31 4.14 -26.09
CA SER A 196 -17.98 4.59 -26.51
C SER A 196 -16.92 3.54 -26.14
N GLY A 197 -16.95 2.42 -26.87
CA GLY A 197 -16.22 1.19 -26.57
C GLY A 197 -14.72 1.33 -26.29
N GLN A 198 -14.31 1.05 -25.05
CA GLN A 198 -12.90 0.76 -24.76
C GLN A 198 -12.66 -0.68 -24.28
N ARG A 199 -13.53 -1.29 -23.46
CA ARG A 199 -13.49 -2.73 -23.10
C ARG A 199 -14.84 -3.17 -22.53
N GLU A 200 -15.26 -4.42 -22.80
CA GLU A 200 -16.54 -4.98 -22.32
C GLU A 200 -16.54 -5.42 -20.84
N PHE A 201 -15.46 -5.18 -20.09
CA PHE A 201 -15.32 -5.61 -18.70
C PHE A 201 -15.02 -4.47 -17.74
N LYS A 202 -15.48 -4.61 -16.50
CA LYS A 202 -15.12 -3.74 -15.36
C LYS A 202 -13.93 -4.33 -14.61
N VAL A 203 -13.04 -3.47 -14.09
CA VAL A 203 -11.92 -3.94 -13.25
C VAL A 203 -12.22 -3.79 -11.76
N VAL A 204 -12.00 -4.85 -10.99
CA VAL A 204 -12.07 -4.80 -9.52
C VAL A 204 -10.67 -4.94 -8.92
N VAL A 205 -10.26 -3.93 -8.18
CA VAL A 205 -8.97 -3.88 -7.48
C VAL A 205 -9.18 -4.25 -6.03
N LEU A 206 -8.68 -5.42 -5.63
CA LEU A 206 -8.68 -5.87 -4.23
C LEU A 206 -7.31 -5.58 -3.61
N THR A 207 -7.29 -4.67 -2.64
CA THR A 207 -6.08 -4.38 -1.88
C THR A 207 -5.92 -5.33 -0.70
N SER A 208 -4.66 -5.57 -0.29
CA SER A 208 -4.32 -6.44 0.85
C SER A 208 -4.90 -7.86 0.74
N ALA A 209 -4.88 -8.45 -0.46
CA ALA A 209 -5.41 -9.80 -0.71
C ALA A 209 -4.71 -10.90 0.12
N ASP A 210 -3.50 -10.63 0.62
CA ASP A 210 -2.75 -11.49 1.53
C ASP A 210 -3.30 -11.54 2.96
N ARG A 211 -4.19 -10.60 3.33
CA ARG A 211 -4.86 -10.55 4.64
C ARG A 211 -6.24 -11.20 4.65
N LEU A 212 -6.74 -11.62 3.49
CA LEU A 212 -8.03 -12.31 3.36
C LEU A 212 -7.99 -13.68 4.02
N SER A 213 -9.10 -14.05 4.64
CA SER A 213 -9.33 -15.39 5.16
C SER A 213 -9.26 -16.43 4.04
N LYS A 214 -8.85 -17.66 4.37
CA LYS A 214 -8.75 -18.75 3.37
C LYS A 214 -10.13 -19.00 2.72
N ASP A 215 -11.20 -18.92 3.50
CA ASP A 215 -12.56 -19.08 3.01
C ASP A 215 -12.98 -17.97 2.04
N ALA A 216 -12.60 -16.72 2.35
CA ALA A 216 -12.80 -15.60 1.44
C ALA A 216 -12.00 -15.76 0.14
N GLN A 217 -10.76 -16.25 0.22
CA GLN A 217 -9.97 -16.57 -0.98
C GLN A 217 -10.60 -17.69 -1.82
N HIS A 218 -11.14 -18.73 -1.20
CA HIS A 218 -11.89 -19.77 -1.91
C HIS A 218 -13.19 -19.25 -2.53
N ALA A 219 -13.89 -18.35 -1.84
CA ALA A 219 -15.07 -17.66 -2.39
C ALA A 219 -14.70 -16.77 -3.59
N LEU A 220 -13.62 -15.99 -3.45
CA LEU A 220 -13.06 -15.14 -4.50
C LEU A 220 -12.77 -15.98 -5.75
N ARG A 221 -12.01 -17.07 -5.62
CA ARG A 221 -11.70 -18.00 -6.72
C ARG A 221 -12.95 -18.41 -7.51
N ARG A 222 -14.00 -18.86 -6.81
CA ARG A 222 -15.27 -19.28 -7.45
C ARG A 222 -15.92 -18.13 -8.23
N THR A 223 -15.93 -16.94 -7.66
CA THR A 223 -16.48 -15.75 -8.32
C THR A 223 -15.64 -15.28 -9.50
N MET A 224 -14.30 -15.44 -9.46
CA MET A 224 -13.42 -15.11 -10.59
C MET A 224 -13.78 -15.96 -11.81
N GLU A 225 -13.95 -17.27 -11.62
CA GLU A 225 -14.31 -18.20 -12.70
C GLU A 225 -15.71 -17.91 -13.26
N LYS A 226 -16.67 -17.62 -12.38
CA LYS A 226 -18.06 -17.36 -12.78
C LYS A 226 -18.24 -16.08 -13.59
N TYR A 227 -17.48 -15.03 -13.28
CA TYR A 227 -17.67 -13.68 -13.84
C TYR A 227 -16.49 -13.19 -14.69
N MET A 228 -15.66 -14.10 -15.22
CA MET A 228 -14.47 -13.76 -16.02
C MET A 228 -14.77 -12.90 -17.26
N ALA A 229 -15.95 -13.10 -17.87
CA ALA A 229 -16.36 -12.36 -19.07
C ALA A 229 -16.66 -10.88 -18.77
N THR A 230 -17.32 -10.58 -17.65
CA THR A 230 -17.80 -9.23 -17.32
C THR A 230 -16.89 -8.48 -16.36
N CYS A 231 -16.05 -9.19 -15.60
CA CYS A 231 -15.20 -8.61 -14.57
C CYS A 231 -13.76 -9.15 -14.64
N ARG A 232 -12.77 -8.25 -14.62
CA ARG A 232 -11.36 -8.60 -14.46
C ARG A 232 -10.86 -8.15 -13.09
N LEU A 233 -10.08 -8.98 -12.42
CA LEU A 233 -9.57 -8.72 -11.07
C LEU A 233 -8.09 -8.33 -11.07
N ILE A 234 -7.75 -7.33 -10.26
CA ILE A 234 -6.36 -6.99 -9.93
C ILE A 234 -6.20 -7.13 -8.42
N LEU A 235 -5.38 -8.11 -8.01
CA LEU A 235 -5.11 -8.41 -6.61
C LEU A 235 -3.78 -7.80 -6.20
N ILE A 236 -3.76 -7.06 -5.10
CA ILE A 236 -2.53 -6.51 -4.53
C ILE A 236 -2.22 -7.22 -3.21
N ALA A 237 -1.05 -7.85 -3.14
CA ALA A 237 -0.56 -8.56 -1.96
C ALA A 237 0.86 -8.11 -1.58
N ASN A 238 1.29 -8.29 -0.33
CA ASN A 238 2.70 -8.10 0.00
C ASN A 238 3.53 -9.34 -0.29
N SER A 239 2.95 -10.53 -0.06
CA SER A 239 3.59 -11.82 -0.33
C SER A 239 2.65 -12.75 -1.08
N ALA A 240 3.14 -13.31 -2.19
CA ALA A 240 2.41 -14.31 -2.98
C ALA A 240 2.26 -15.67 -2.26
N SER A 241 2.97 -15.89 -1.15
CA SER A 241 2.88 -17.13 -0.37
C SER A 241 1.60 -17.21 0.48
N ARG A 242 1.03 -16.07 0.86
CA ARG A 242 -0.21 -15.98 1.66
C ARG A 242 -1.48 -16.11 0.82
N VAL A 243 -1.33 -16.03 -0.51
CA VAL A 243 -2.42 -16.23 -1.47
C VAL A 243 -2.47 -17.71 -1.84
N ILE A 244 -3.65 -18.32 -1.76
CA ILE A 244 -3.84 -19.73 -2.09
C ILE A 244 -3.43 -20.03 -3.54
N ALA A 245 -2.84 -21.21 -3.75
CA ALA A 245 -2.38 -21.65 -5.07
C ALA A 245 -3.46 -21.56 -6.19
N PRO A 246 -4.76 -21.87 -5.93
CA PRO A 246 -5.80 -21.74 -6.94
C PRO A 246 -6.01 -20.33 -7.48
N ILE A 247 -5.80 -19.28 -6.67
CA ILE A 247 -5.86 -17.89 -7.18
C ILE A 247 -4.59 -17.61 -7.98
N ARG A 248 -3.42 -17.98 -7.45
CA ARG A 248 -2.12 -17.72 -8.10
C ARG A 248 -2.02 -18.37 -9.48
N SER A 249 -2.61 -19.54 -9.69
CA SER A 249 -2.59 -20.22 -11.00
C SER A 249 -3.50 -19.56 -12.05
N ARG A 250 -4.46 -18.73 -11.63
CA ARG A 250 -5.44 -18.07 -12.50
C ARG A 250 -5.11 -16.60 -12.75
N CYS A 251 -4.12 -16.07 -12.05
CA CYS A 251 -3.66 -14.71 -12.21
C CYS A 251 -2.28 -14.68 -12.82
N LEU A 252 -2.05 -13.74 -13.73
CA LEU A 252 -0.70 -13.37 -14.13
C LEU A 252 0.00 -12.70 -12.93
N GLY A 253 0.98 -13.39 -12.36
CA GLY A 253 1.74 -12.94 -11.21
C GLY A 253 2.82 -11.95 -11.60
N ILE A 254 2.74 -10.73 -11.08
CA ILE A 254 3.71 -9.66 -11.35
C ILE A 254 4.41 -9.30 -10.03
N ARG A 255 5.70 -9.65 -9.96
CA ARG A 255 6.56 -9.31 -8.82
C ARG A 255 7.10 -7.90 -8.99
N VAL A 256 6.74 -7.02 -8.06
CA VAL A 256 7.26 -5.63 -7.99
C VAL A 256 8.28 -5.55 -6.86
N PRO A 257 9.59 -5.68 -7.14
CA PRO A 257 10.63 -5.63 -6.11
C PRO A 257 10.73 -4.22 -5.51
N ALA A 258 11.29 -4.13 -4.30
CA ALA A 258 11.61 -2.84 -3.71
C ALA A 258 12.62 -2.10 -4.60
N PRO A 259 12.50 -0.77 -4.76
CA PRO A 259 13.51 0.02 -5.44
C PRO A 259 14.86 -0.06 -4.71
N THR A 260 15.97 0.17 -5.42
CA THR A 260 17.30 0.22 -4.82
C THR A 260 17.45 1.50 -3.98
N PRO A 261 18.38 1.53 -2.99
CA PRO A 261 18.64 2.75 -2.24
C PRO A 261 19.00 3.95 -3.13
N GLU A 262 19.75 3.70 -4.21
CA GLU A 262 20.13 4.70 -5.21
C GLU A 262 18.93 5.25 -5.99
N GLU A 263 18.01 4.37 -6.42
CA GLU A 263 16.75 4.78 -7.07
C GLU A 263 15.93 5.66 -6.12
N ILE A 264 15.81 5.26 -4.84
CA ILE A 264 15.09 6.03 -3.83
C ILE A 264 15.76 7.40 -3.62
N ALA A 265 17.08 7.44 -3.47
CA ALA A 265 17.83 8.68 -3.27
C ALA A 265 17.65 9.65 -4.45
N THR A 266 17.64 9.12 -5.68
CA THR A 266 17.38 9.91 -6.90
C THR A 266 15.98 10.54 -6.86
N ILE A 267 14.95 9.77 -6.48
CA ILE A 267 13.56 10.25 -6.40
C ILE A 267 13.40 11.28 -5.28
N VAL A 268 13.97 11.02 -4.10
CA VAL A 268 13.95 11.93 -2.94
C VAL A 268 14.61 13.26 -3.31
N THR A 269 15.75 13.23 -3.99
CA THR A 269 16.46 14.43 -4.46
C THR A 269 15.63 15.18 -5.52
N ALA A 270 15.01 14.46 -6.46
CA ALA A 270 14.16 15.06 -7.48
C ALA A 270 12.91 15.73 -6.89
N VAL A 271 12.27 15.10 -5.90
CA VAL A 271 11.14 15.67 -5.15
C VAL A 271 11.60 16.88 -4.33
N GLY A 272 12.74 16.78 -3.65
CA GLY A 272 13.35 17.89 -2.91
C GLY A 272 13.55 19.12 -3.81
N LYS A 273 14.19 18.95 -4.97
CA LYS A 273 14.38 20.04 -5.95
C LYS A 273 13.07 20.68 -6.40
N LYS A 274 12.03 19.88 -6.68
CA LYS A 274 10.70 20.40 -7.07
C LYS A 274 9.98 21.15 -5.95
N GLU A 275 10.34 20.85 -4.71
CA GLU A 275 9.80 21.47 -3.51
C GLU A 275 10.66 22.66 -3.01
N GLY A 276 11.76 22.96 -3.70
CA GLY A 276 12.70 24.04 -3.37
C GLY A 276 13.71 23.68 -2.28
N ILE A 277 13.88 22.40 -1.96
CA ILE A 277 14.77 21.90 -0.91
C ILE A 277 16.01 21.30 -1.56
N SER A 278 17.18 21.81 -1.21
CA SER A 278 18.45 21.16 -1.56
C SER A 278 18.70 20.01 -0.57
N VAL A 279 18.46 18.78 -1.02
CA VAL A 279 18.74 17.57 -0.24
C VAL A 279 20.15 17.09 -0.60
N PRO A 280 21.10 17.06 0.36
CA PRO A 280 22.42 16.49 0.10
C PRO A 280 22.31 15.01 -0.29
N PRO A 281 23.15 14.51 -1.22
CA PRO A 281 23.08 13.12 -1.67
C PRO A 281 23.31 12.12 -0.52
N GLU A 282 24.17 12.45 0.44
CA GLU A 282 24.40 11.65 1.64
C GLU A 282 23.12 11.50 2.50
N LEU A 283 22.37 12.59 2.66
CA LEU A 283 21.11 12.56 3.40
C LEU A 283 20.07 11.72 2.66
N ALA A 284 20.02 11.80 1.33
CA ALA A 284 19.10 11.00 0.52
C ALA A 284 19.38 9.50 0.63
N ILE A 285 20.66 9.09 0.66
CA ILE A 285 21.06 7.70 0.87
C ILE A 285 20.71 7.23 2.29
N ARG A 286 21.03 8.03 3.32
CA ARG A 286 20.67 7.72 4.71
C ARG A 286 19.15 7.56 4.88
N LEU A 287 18.34 8.42 4.25
CA LEU A 287 16.88 8.30 4.26
C LEU A 287 16.40 7.01 3.59
N ALA A 288 17.04 6.59 2.50
CA ALA A 288 16.70 5.35 1.82
C ALA A 288 17.01 4.11 2.68
N GLU A 289 18.13 4.13 3.40
CA GLU A 289 18.53 3.08 4.35
C GLU A 289 17.59 3.01 5.56
N LEU A 290 17.33 4.14 6.23
CA LEU A 290 16.40 4.22 7.37
C LEU A 290 14.99 3.79 7.00
N SER A 291 14.59 4.02 5.74
CA SER A 291 13.28 3.64 5.24
C SER A 291 13.15 2.16 4.89
N ASN A 292 14.19 1.34 5.06
CA ASN A 292 14.19 -0.09 4.70
C ASN A 292 13.70 -0.33 3.26
N ARG A 293 14.15 0.49 2.31
CA ARG A 293 13.73 0.47 0.89
C ARG A 293 12.23 0.71 0.64
N ASN A 294 11.55 1.39 1.56
CA ASN A 294 10.16 1.83 1.40
C ASN A 294 10.13 3.29 0.90
N LEU A 295 9.85 3.47 -0.39
CA LEU A 295 9.81 4.81 -1.01
C LEU A 295 8.76 5.73 -0.39
N ARG A 296 7.60 5.19 0.00
CA ARG A 296 6.55 5.97 0.66
C ARG A 296 7.05 6.52 2.00
N LEU A 297 7.74 5.69 2.79
CA LEU A 297 8.30 6.11 4.06
C LEU A 297 9.39 7.17 3.85
N ALA A 298 10.30 6.99 2.89
CA ALA A 298 11.35 7.96 2.59
C ALA A 298 10.81 9.35 2.24
N LEU A 299 9.77 9.41 1.40
CA LEU A 299 9.11 10.67 1.04
C LEU A 299 8.37 11.31 2.22
N LEU A 300 7.73 10.51 3.07
CA LEU A 300 7.07 11.01 4.28
C LEU A 300 8.09 11.53 5.30
N SER A 301 9.23 10.85 5.47
CA SER A 301 10.32 11.29 6.33
C SER A 301 10.93 12.61 5.84
N LEU A 302 11.12 12.77 4.52
CA LEU A 302 11.57 14.04 3.95
C LEU A 302 10.53 15.16 4.18
N GLN A 303 9.24 14.87 3.98
CA GLN A 303 8.18 15.84 4.22
C GLN A 303 8.10 16.25 5.70
N ALA A 304 8.23 15.30 6.62
CA ALA A 304 8.24 15.55 8.05
C ALA A 304 9.44 16.42 8.48
N ALA A 305 10.63 16.16 7.93
CA ALA A 305 11.83 16.96 8.20
C ALA A 305 11.66 18.44 7.77
N ARG A 306 10.88 18.72 6.72
CA ARG A 306 10.58 20.10 6.29
C ARG A 306 9.62 20.81 7.24
N VAL A 307 8.58 20.12 7.72
CA VAL A 307 7.53 20.74 8.55
C VAL A 307 8.07 21.18 9.92
N GLN A 308 9.21 20.62 10.36
CA GLN A 308 9.85 20.95 11.63
C GLN A 308 10.81 22.16 11.56
N GLN A 309 11.06 22.71 10.37
CA GLN A 309 11.84 23.94 10.17
C GLN A 309 10.92 25.15 10.08
#